data_AF-A0A835I4A6-F1
#
_entry.id   AF-A0A835I4A6-F1
#
_cell.length_a   1.000
_cell.length_b   1.000
_cell.length_c   1.000
_cell.angle_alpha   90.00
_cell.angle_beta   90.00
_cell.angle_gamma   90.00
#
_symmetry.space_group_name_H-M   'P 1'
#
loop_
_entity.id
_entity.type
_entity.pdbx_description
1 polymer ?
#
loop_
_entity_poly.entity_id
_entity_poly.type
_entity_poly.pdbx_seq_one_letter_code
_entity_poly.pdbx_strand_id
1 'polypeptide(L)'
;MLLDRSNSGVMMRYVSSKDNLRILMNLLRESSKNIQLEAFHVFKLFAANQSKPPEIVSILIANRSKLLRFFADFKTEKEDEQFEADKAQVVKEITVLQQTDRQ
;
A
#
# COMPACT_ATOMS: atom_id res chain seq x y z
N MET A 1 -9.06 -13.60 8.96
CA MET A 1 -8.59 -12.32 8.39
C MET A 1 -8.56 -12.39 6.86
N LEU A 2 -8.44 -11.25 6.16
CA LEU A 2 -8.25 -11.19 4.68
C LEU A 2 -7.08 -12.04 4.17
N LEU A 3 -6.11 -12.34 5.04
CA LEU A 3 -4.92 -13.15 4.74
C LEU A 3 -5.16 -14.67 4.81
N ASP A 4 -6.33 -15.13 5.25
CA ASP A 4 -6.64 -16.56 5.25
C ASP A 4 -6.74 -17.07 3.81
N ARG A 5 -6.17 -18.23 3.51
CA ARG A 5 -6.17 -18.81 2.15
C ARG A 5 -7.58 -18.99 1.58
N SER A 6 -8.56 -19.27 2.44
CA SER A 6 -9.99 -19.35 2.08
C SER A 6 -10.58 -18.01 1.61
N ASN A 7 -9.96 -16.89 1.96
CA ASN A 7 -10.41 -15.54 1.62
C ASN A 7 -9.64 -14.94 0.43
N SER A 8 -8.78 -15.72 -0.24
CA SER A 8 -7.94 -15.25 -1.36
C SER A 8 -8.73 -14.53 -2.47
N GLY A 9 -9.91 -15.04 -2.84
CA GLY A 9 -10.79 -14.38 -3.82
C GLY A 9 -11.33 -13.02 -3.35
N VAL A 10 -11.67 -12.90 -2.07
CA VAL A 10 -12.13 -11.63 -1.47
C VAL A 10 -10.97 -10.64 -1.38
N MET A 11 -9.80 -11.11 -0.97
CA MET A 11 -8.58 -10.31 -0.88
C MET A 11 -8.16 -9.76 -2.24
N MET A 12 -8.17 -10.59 -3.30
CA MET A 12 -7.87 -10.13 -4.67
C MET A 12 -8.84 -9.06 -5.15
N ARG A 13 -10.15 -9.20 -4.89
CA ARG A 13 -11.16 -8.17 -5.21
C ARG A 13 -10.90 -6.89 -4.42
N TYR A 14 -10.55 -7.03 -3.15
CA TYR A 14 -10.29 -5.89 -2.27
C TYR A 14 -9.09 -5.07 -2.73
N VAL A 15 -7.94 -5.72 -3.00
CA VAL A 15 -6.70 -5.05 -3.44
C VAL A 15 -6.71 -4.58 -4.90
N SER A 16 -7.77 -4.93 -5.64
CA SER A 16 -8.01 -4.46 -7.00
C SER A 16 -8.98 -3.28 -7.05
N SER A 17 -9.58 -2.89 -5.92
CA SER A 17 -10.56 -1.79 -5.87
C SER A 17 -9.91 -0.44 -5.63
N LYS A 18 -10.13 0.48 -6.57
CA LYS A 18 -9.73 1.89 -6.46
C LYS A 18 -10.26 2.57 -5.20
N ASP A 19 -11.51 2.30 -4.83
CA ASP A 19 -12.13 3.00 -3.69
C ASP A 19 -11.56 2.51 -2.37
N ASN A 20 -11.23 1.22 -2.27
CA ASN A 20 -10.52 0.67 -1.12
C ASN A 20 -9.12 1.30 -0.98
N LEU A 21 -8.38 1.44 -2.09
CA LEU A 21 -7.08 2.11 -2.08
C LEU A 21 -7.19 3.55 -1.56
N ARG A 22 -8.18 4.31 -2.03
CA ARG A 22 -8.39 5.70 -1.59
C ARG A 22 -8.70 5.80 -0.10
N ILE A 23 -9.53 4.91 0.42
CA ILE A 23 -9.84 4.85 1.85
C ILE A 23 -8.54 4.65 2.64
N LEU A 24 -7.73 3.67 2.26
CA LEU A 24 -6.45 3.40 2.94
C LEU A 24 -5.47 4.57 2.82
N MET A 25 -5.36 5.20 1.66
CA MET A 25 -4.50 6.38 1.49
C MET A 25 -4.95 7.58 2.34
N ASN A 26 -6.23 7.70 2.63
CA ASN A 26 -6.73 8.69 3.59
C ASN A 26 -6.41 8.27 5.03
N LEU A 27 -6.61 6.99 5.39
CA LEU A 27 -6.29 6.48 6.73
C LEU A 27 -4.80 6.60 7.08
N LEU A 28 -3.90 6.47 6.10
CA LEU A 28 -2.46 6.74 6.28
C LEU A 28 -2.15 8.19 6.72
N ARG A 29 -3.06 9.12 6.45
CA ARG A 29 -2.91 10.54 6.81
C ARG A 29 -3.58 10.92 8.12
N GLU A 30 -4.25 10.00 8.79
CA GLU A 30 -4.92 10.25 10.08
C GLU A 30 -3.90 10.61 11.17
N SER A 31 -4.35 11.35 12.19
CA SER A 31 -3.48 11.79 13.29
C SER A 31 -3.06 10.64 14.21
N SER A 32 -3.91 9.61 14.35
CA SER A 32 -3.64 8.45 15.19
C SER A 32 -2.59 7.53 14.57
N LYS A 33 -1.47 7.34 15.26
CA LYS A 33 -0.39 6.41 14.86
C LYS A 33 -0.86 4.97 14.71
N ASN A 34 -1.77 4.51 15.56
CA ASN A 34 -2.33 3.17 15.47
C ASN A 34 -3.16 3.01 14.19
N ILE A 35 -3.97 4.00 13.81
CA ILE A 35 -4.75 3.96 12.56
C ILE A 35 -3.80 3.93 11.35
N GLN A 36 -2.74 4.74 11.37
CA GLN A 36 -1.74 4.74 10.29
C GLN A 36 -1.08 3.36 10.14
N LEU A 37 -0.72 2.72 11.26
CA LEU A 37 -0.06 1.42 11.27
C LEU A 37 -0.98 0.30 10.72
N GLU A 38 -2.23 0.24 11.19
CA GLU A 38 -3.21 -0.72 10.67
C GLU A 38 -3.51 -0.48 9.19
N ALA A 39 -3.64 0.78 8.78
CA ALA A 39 -3.82 1.13 7.37
C ALA A 39 -2.62 0.71 6.51
N PHE A 40 -1.40 0.83 7.04
CA PHE A 40 -0.19 0.36 6.36
C PHE A 40 -0.19 -1.16 6.15
N HIS A 41 -0.58 -1.95 7.16
CA HIS A 41 -0.64 -3.41 7.05
C HIS A 41 -1.60 -3.90 5.96
N VAL A 42 -2.64 -3.14 5.65
CA VAL A 42 -3.54 -3.43 4.52
C VAL A 42 -3.00 -2.82 3.22
N PHE A 43 -2.49 -1.59 3.25
CA PHE A 43 -1.93 -0.90 2.08
C PHE A 43 -0.78 -1.68 1.43
N LYS A 44 0.08 -2.34 2.22
CA LYS A 44 1.18 -3.15 1.68
C LYS A 44 0.70 -4.25 0.73
N LEU A 45 -0.54 -4.74 0.90
CA LEU A 45 -1.13 -5.75 0.00
C LEU A 45 -1.43 -5.18 -1.40
N PHE A 46 -1.80 -3.89 -1.50
CA PHE A 46 -1.95 -3.21 -2.79
C PHE A 46 -0.60 -3.08 -3.49
N ALA A 47 0.45 -2.71 -2.77
CA ALA A 47 1.80 -2.61 -3.31
C ALA A 47 2.38 -3.98 -3.70
N ALA A 48 2.07 -5.04 -2.96
CA ALA A 48 2.54 -6.40 -3.22
C ALA A 48 1.75 -7.17 -4.30
N ASN A 49 0.56 -6.69 -4.69
CA ASN A 49 -0.24 -7.35 -5.73
C ASN A 49 0.56 -7.39 -7.05
N GLN A 50 0.86 -8.57 -7.60
CA GLN A 50 1.60 -8.67 -8.86
C GLN A 50 0.71 -8.35 -10.08
N SER A 51 -0.61 -8.48 -9.93
CA SER A 51 -1.62 -8.23 -10.96
C SER A 51 -2.42 -6.95 -10.65
N LYS A 52 -1.72 -5.86 -10.33
CA LYS A 52 -2.36 -4.55 -10.06
C LYS A 52 -3.16 -4.08 -11.27
N PRO A 53 -4.44 -3.72 -11.12
CA PRO A 53 -5.19 -3.06 -12.18
C PRO A 53 -4.52 -1.75 -12.63
N PRO A 54 -4.61 -1.35 -13.92
CA PRO A 54 -4.00 -0.12 -14.42
C PRO A 54 -4.42 1.14 -13.66
N GLU A 55 -5.64 1.18 -13.14
CA GLU A 55 -6.14 2.29 -12.32
C GLU A 55 -5.45 2.41 -10.95
N ILE A 56 -5.11 1.28 -10.33
CA ILE A 56 -4.34 1.23 -9.08
C ILE A 56 -2.92 1.73 -9.34
N VAL A 57 -2.29 1.24 -10.41
CA VAL A 57 -0.95 1.69 -10.84
C VAL A 57 -0.96 3.20 -11.08
N SER A 58 -1.92 3.72 -11.84
CA SER A 58 -2.04 5.15 -12.14
C SER A 58 -2.13 6.01 -10.87
N ILE A 59 -2.93 5.58 -9.88
CA ILE A 59 -3.06 6.31 -8.60
C ILE A 59 -1.75 6.30 -7.81
N LEU A 60 -1.07 5.15 -7.73
CA LEU A 60 0.21 5.03 -7.03
C LEU A 60 1.29 5.89 -7.68
N ILE A 61 1.33 5.95 -9.02
CA ILE A 61 2.25 6.81 -9.78
C ILE A 61 1.93 8.28 -9.54
N ALA A 62 0.67 8.68 -9.66
CA ALA A 62 0.23 10.06 -9.47
C ALA A 62 0.55 10.60 -8.07
N ASN A 63 0.64 9.72 -7.06
CA ASN A 63 0.95 10.08 -5.68
C ASN A 63 2.36 9.68 -5.24
N ARG A 64 3.21 9.17 -6.15
CA ARG A 64 4.52 8.56 -5.84
C ARG A 64 5.35 9.44 -4.91
N SER A 65 5.61 10.68 -5.28
CA SER A 65 6.49 11.57 -4.50
C SER A 65 5.96 11.81 -3.08
N LYS A 66 4.64 11.90 -2.92
CA LYS A 66 4.01 12.09 -1.60
C LYS A 66 4.08 10.82 -0.76
N LEU A 67 3.86 9.66 -1.36
CA LEU A 67 3.96 8.36 -0.70
C LEU A 67 5.39 8.07 -0.24
N LEU A 68 6.38 8.29 -1.10
CA LEU A 68 7.79 8.07 -0.76
C LEU A 68 8.25 8.98 0.38
N ARG A 69 7.85 10.27 0.33
CA ARG A 69 8.13 11.20 1.43
C ARG A 69 7.47 10.75 2.73
N PHE A 70 6.19 10.33 2.68
CA PHE A 70 5.50 9.81 3.86
C PHE A 70 6.24 8.61 4.47
N PHE A 71 6.63 7.62 3.65
CA PHE A 71 7.28 6.41 4.15
C PHE A 71 8.71 6.63 4.67
N ALA A 72 9.39 7.69 4.25
CA ALA A 72 10.69 8.06 4.83
C ALA A 72 10.56 8.48 6.32
N ASP A 73 9.47 9.16 6.66
CA ASP A 73 9.21 9.66 8.02
C ASP A 73 8.33 8.70 8.85
N PHE A 74 7.77 7.66 8.22
CA PHE A 74 6.88 6.71 8.88
C PHE A 74 7.67 5.68 9.68
N LYS A 75 7.56 5.74 11.01
CA LYS A 75 8.26 4.89 11.97
C LYS A 75 7.31 4.43 13.07
N THR A 76 7.61 3.27 13.64
CA THR A 76 7.00 2.74 14.86
C THR A 76 7.72 3.30 16.10
N GLU A 77 7.04 3.31 17.25
CA GLU A 77 7.63 3.75 18.53
C GLU A 77 8.73 2.82 19.03
N LYS A 78 8.69 1.55 18.63
CA LYS A 78 9.66 0.51 18.94
C LYS A 78 10.38 0.07 17.67
N GLU A 79 11.62 -0.38 17.80
CA GLU A 79 12.31 -1.06 16.72
C GLU A 79 11.54 -2.33 16.35
N ASP A 80 11.01 -2.34 15.12
CA ASP A 80 10.26 -3.44 14.53
C ASP A 80 10.88 -3.75 13.17
N GLU A 81 11.78 -4.74 13.15
CA GLU A 81 12.51 -5.15 11.94
C GLU A 81 11.57 -5.62 10.83
N GLN A 82 10.46 -6.27 11.18
CA GLN A 82 9.49 -6.77 10.22
C GLN A 82 8.74 -5.61 9.55
N PHE A 83 8.34 -4.62 10.35
CA PHE A 83 7.74 -3.39 9.82
C PHE A 83 8.68 -2.65 8.89
N GLU A 84 9.95 -2.47 9.27
CA GLU A 84 10.94 -1.79 8.42
C GLU A 84 11.20 -2.55 7.11
N ALA A 85 11.25 -3.89 7.16
CA ALA A 85 11.37 -4.72 5.95
C ALA A 85 10.14 -4.59 5.03
N ASP A 86 8.92 -4.66 5.59
CA ASP A 86 7.68 -4.45 4.84
C ASP A 86 7.64 -3.07 4.19
N LYS A 87 8.05 -2.03 4.94
CA LYS A 87 8.08 -0.64 4.47
C LYS A 87 9.08 -0.47 3.33
N ALA A 88 10.27 -1.05 3.47
CA ALA A 88 11.29 -1.04 2.43
C ALA A 88 10.79 -1.71 1.15
N GLN A 89 10.08 -2.84 1.26
CA GLN A 89 9.49 -3.50 0.10
C GLN A 89 8.42 -2.63 -0.56
N VAL A 90 7.52 -2.02 0.20
CA VAL A 90 6.49 -1.10 -0.35
C VAL A 90 7.12 0.08 -1.09
N VAL A 91 8.15 0.70 -0.50
CA VAL A 91 8.90 1.81 -1.12
C VAL A 91 9.55 1.37 -2.43
N LYS A 92 10.18 0.20 -2.44
CA LYS A 92 10.80 -0.38 -3.64
C LYS A 92 9.76 -0.57 -4.76
N GLU A 93 8.64 -1.23 -4.45
CA GLU A 93 7.55 -1.49 -5.40
C GLU A 93 7.03 -0.18 -6.01
N ILE A 94 6.75 0.84 -5.20
CA ILE A 94 6.22 2.13 -5.68
C ILE A 94 7.24 2.89 -6.56
N THR A 95 8.53 2.78 -6.23
CA THR A 95 9.62 3.46 -6.95
C THR A 95 9.76 2.93 -8.37
N VAL A 96 9.67 1.60 -8.54
CA VAL A 96 9.88 0.93 -9.84
C VAL A 96 8.63 0.91 -10.73
N LEU A 97 7.47 1.35 -10.23
CA LEU A 97 6.27 1.46 -11.06
C LEU A 97 6.55 2.31 -12.30
N GLN A 98 5.99 1.91 -13.43
CA GLN A 98 6.03 2.69 -14.67
C GLN A 98 4.61 2.83 -15.18
N GLN A 99 4.33 3.93 -15.90
CA GLN A 99 3.07 4.01 -16.62
C GLN A 99 3.07 2.89 -17.64
N THR A 100 2.19 1.92 -17.47
CA THR A 100 1.91 0.97 -18.54
C THR A 100 1.14 1.76 -19.59
N ASP A 101 1.85 2.25 -20.60
CA ASP A 101 1.22 2.79 -21.80
C ASP A 101 0.33 1.69 -22.37
N ARG A 102 -0.97 1.97 -22.43
CA ARG A 102 -1.91 1.12 -23.16
C ARG A 102 -1.56 1.27 -24.64
N GLN A 103 -1.05 0.21 -25.24
CA GLN A 103 -1.30 -0.05 -26.66
C GLN A 103 -2.78 -0.36 -26.86
#